data_AF-A0A699VQC8-F1
#
_entry.id   AF-A0A699VQC8-F1
#
_cell.length_a   1.000
_cell.length_b   1.000
_cell.length_c   1.000
_cell.angle_alpha   90.00
_cell.angle_beta   90.00
_cell.angle_gamma   90.00
#
_symmetry.space_group_name_H-M   'P 1'
#
loop_
_entity.id
_entity.type
_entity.pdbx_description
1 polymer ?
#
loop_
_entity_poly.entity_id
_entity_poly.type
_entity_poly.pdbx_seq_one_letter_code
_entity_poly.pdbx_strand_id
1 'polypeptide(L)' 'MEFQVGDKVMLKVSPWKGVVRFGKRGKLNPRYVGPFKVLERIEDVAYNLNLPEELSRVHNTFHVSNLKKCHADEP' A
#
# COMPACT_ATOMS: atom_id res chain seq x y z
N MET A 1 9.62 1.98 12.39
CA MET A 1 9.95 1.58 11.00
C MET A 1 9.65 2.80 10.16
N GLU A 2 10.63 3.31 9.43
CA GLU A 2 10.48 4.55 8.67
C GLU A 2 10.67 4.26 7.18
N PHE A 3 9.87 4.92 6.34
CA PHE A 3 9.98 4.86 4.89
C PHE A 3 10.46 6.21 4.36
N GLN A 4 11.26 6.16 3.30
CA GLN A 4 11.71 7.35 2.60
C GLN A 4 10.86 7.62 1.37
N VAL A 5 10.80 8.89 0.95
CA VAL A 5 10.18 9.25 -0.33
C VAL A 5 10.91 8.51 -1.45
N GLY A 6 10.16 7.81 -2.27
CA GLY A 6 10.69 6.96 -3.33
C GLY A 6 10.79 5.48 -2.99
N ASP A 7 10.66 5.09 -1.72
CA ASP A 7 10.60 3.67 -1.33
C ASP A 7 9.37 2.99 -1.95
N LYS A 8 9.56 1.72 -2.33
CA LYS A 8 8.46 0.83 -2.73
C LYS A 8 7.92 0.12 -1.49
N VAL A 9 6.64 0.31 -1.20
CA VAL A 9 5.96 -0.31 -0.06
C VAL A 9 4.74 -1.09 -0.54
N MET A 10 4.44 -2.20 0.12
CA MET A 10 3.19 -2.92 -0.07
C MET A 10 2.14 -2.42 0.90
N LEU A 11 0.93 -2.21 0.40
CA LEU A 11 -0.21 -1.79 1.23
C LEU A 11 -0.94 -3.02 1.77
N LYS A 12 -1.13 -3.08 3.08
CA LYS A 12 -1.96 -4.09 3.74
C LYS A 12 -3.43 -3.80 3.45
N VAL A 13 -4.12 -4.74 2.82
CA VAL A 13 -5.57 -4.66 2.62
C VAL A 13 -6.27 -5.56 3.62
N SER A 14 -7.02 -4.94 4.52
CA SER A 14 -7.99 -5.67 5.32
C SER A 14 -9.25 -5.99 4.48
N PRO A 15 -10.01 -7.04 4.81
CA PRO A 15 -11.33 -7.33 4.24
C PRO A 15 -12.34 -6.21 4.49
N TRP A 16 -12.24 -5.09 3.78
CA TRP A 16 -13.24 -4.02 3.87
C TRP A 16 -14.30 -4.26 2.80
N LYS A 17 -15.57 -4.14 3.17
CA LYS A 17 -16.70 -4.30 2.27
C LYS A 17 -16.62 -3.21 1.19
N GLY A 18 -16.20 -3.58 -0.03
CA GLY A 18 -16.12 -2.67 -1.17
C GLY A 18 -14.74 -2.10 -1.51
N VAL A 19 -13.67 -2.46 -0.76
CA VAL A 19 -12.30 -2.15 -1.21
C VAL A 19 -11.92 -3.18 -2.27
N VAL A 20 -11.61 -2.69 -3.48
CA VAL A 20 -11.16 -3.51 -4.61
C VAL A 20 -9.92 -4.29 -4.17
N ARG A 21 -10.07 -5.60 -4.00
CA ARG A 21 -8.93 -6.49 -3.79
C ARG A 21 -8.28 -6.70 -5.15
N PHE A 22 -7.01 -6.33 -5.28
CA PHE A 22 -6.23 -6.71 -6.45
C PHE A 22 -6.21 -8.24 -6.59
N GLY A 23 -6.57 -8.74 -7.76
CA GLY A 23 -6.55 -10.17 -8.09
C GLY A 23 -7.89 -10.91 -7.91
N LYS A 24 -7.84 -12.24 -8.02
CA LYS A 24 -9.03 -13.11 -7.96
C LYS A 24 -9.58 -13.20 -6.54
N ARG A 25 -10.90 -13.30 -6.38
CA ARG A 25 -11.55 -13.56 -5.07
C ARG A 25 -11.38 -15.04 -4.71
N GLY A 26 -10.63 -15.35 -3.66
CA GLY A 26 -10.33 -16.73 -3.26
C GLY A 26 -9.87 -16.87 -1.81
N LYS A 27 -9.85 -18.12 -1.32
CA LYS A 27 -9.48 -18.48 0.06
C LYS A 27 -8.00 -18.18 0.40
N LEU A 28 -7.14 -18.07 -0.61
CA LEU A 28 -5.69 -17.83 -0.50
C LEU A 28 -5.25 -16.47 -1.05
N ASN A 29 -6.08 -15.43 -0.91
CA ASN A 29 -5.74 -14.11 -1.43
C ASN A 29 -4.59 -13.46 -0.64
N PRO A 30 -3.68 -12.75 -1.32
CA PRO A 30 -2.62 -12.01 -0.66
C PRO A 30 -3.23 -10.91 0.25
N ARG A 31 -2.66 -10.79 1.46
CA ARG A 31 -3.07 -9.76 2.45
C ARG A 31 -2.49 -8.39 2.15
N TYR A 32 -1.52 -8.31 1.25
CA TYR A 32 -0.85 -7.09 0.82
C TYR A 32 -1.03 -6.95 -0.69
N VAL A 33 -1.25 -5.74 -1.15
CA VAL A 33 -1.40 -5.41 -2.57
C VAL A 33 -0.28 -4.46 -2.97
N GLY A 34 0.18 -4.64 -4.22
CA GLY A 34 0.98 -3.70 -5.03
C GLY A 34 2.20 -3.06 -4.36
N PRO A 35 3.37 -3.04 -5.01
CA PRO A 35 4.38 -2.06 -4.63
C PRO A 35 3.88 -0.66 -5.05
N PHE A 36 3.59 0.19 -4.08
CA PHE A 36 3.32 1.61 -4.30
C PHE A 36 4.54 2.44 -3.90
N LYS A 37 4.74 3.54 -4.61
CA LYS A 37 5.83 4.47 -4.32
C LYS A 37 5.36 5.47 -3.25
N VAL A 38 6.17 5.67 -2.21
CA VAL A 38 5.94 6.74 -1.23
C VAL A 38 6.21 8.09 -1.90
N LEU A 39 5.21 8.97 -1.90
CA LEU A 39 5.30 10.31 -2.49
C LEU A 39 5.81 11.34 -1.47
N GLU A 40 5.25 11.31 -0.27
CA GLU A 40 5.58 12.26 0.80
C GLU A 40 5.35 11.61 2.17
N ARG A 41 6.09 12.10 3.16
CA ARG A 41 5.87 11.82 4.59
C ARG A 41 5.10 12.99 5.15
N ILE A 42 3.83 12.77 5.52
CA ILE A 42 2.97 13.83 6.07
C ILE A 42 3.23 13.99 7.57
N GLU A 43 3.37 12.87 8.29
CA GLU A 43 3.68 12.83 9.72
C GLU A 43 4.70 11.72 10.01
N ASP A 44 5.14 11.61 11.25
CA ASP A 44 6.00 10.51 11.70
C ASP A 44 5.39 9.13 11.50
N VAL A 45 4.05 9.07 11.43
CA VAL A 45 3.31 7.80 11.34
C VAL A 45 2.50 7.65 10.05
N ALA A 46 2.39 8.70 9.22
CA ALA A 46 1.52 8.73 8.05
C ALA A 46 2.28 9.09 6.76
N TYR A 47 2.07 8.29 5.73
CA TYR A 47 2.72 8.43 4.43
C TYR A 47 1.69 8.48 3.30
N ASN A 48 1.92 9.35 2.32
CA ASN A 48 1.15 9.34 1.08
C ASN A 48 1.79 8.40 0.07
N LEU A 49 0.95 7.58 -0.56
CA LEU A 49 1.34 6.66 -1.61
C LEU A 49 0.83 7.13 -2.97
N ASN A 50 1.59 6.81 -4.01
CA ASN A 50 1.11 6.93 -5.38
C ASN A 50 0.17 5.75 -5.68
N LEU A 51 -1.12 5.94 -5.44
CA LEU A 51 -2.15 4.96 -5.78
C LEU A 51 -2.59 5.10 -7.24
N PRO A 52 -2.84 4.00 -7.96
CA PRO A 52 -3.42 4.03 -9.30
C PRO A 52 -4.85 4.56 -9.24
N GLU A 53 -5.33 5.11 -10.35
CA GLU A 53 -6.67 5.72 -10.47
C GLU A 53 -7.82 4.75 -10.15
N GLU A 54 -7.58 3.44 -10.29
CA GLU A 54 -8.49 2.36 -9.87
C GLU A 54 -8.82 2.40 -8.36
N LEU A 55 -7.92 2.97 -7.55
CA LEU A 55 -8.07 3.18 -6.11
C LEU A 55 -8.34 4.64 -5.74
N SER A 56 -8.71 5.50 -6.69
CA SER A 56 -9.04 6.92 -6.44
C SER A 56 -10.10 7.14 -5.35
N ARG A 57 -10.92 6.12 -5.08
CA ARG A 57 -11.92 6.12 -3.99
C ARG A 57 -11.31 5.94 -2.59
N VAL A 58 -10.06 5.52 -2.50
CA VAL A 58 -9.31 5.28 -1.26
C VAL A 58 -8.40 6.48 -1.03
N HIS A 59 -8.28 6.94 0.21
CA HIS A 59 -7.33 7.99 0.56
C HIS A 59 -5.89 7.52 0.32
N ASN A 60 -5.06 8.40 -0.23
CA ASN A 60 -3.65 8.10 -0.54
C ASN A 60 -2.77 8.06 0.73
N THR A 61 -3.28 8.56 1.86
CA THR A 61 -2.58 8.62 3.14
C THR A 61 -2.80 7.34 3.95
N PHE A 62 -1.72 6.67 4.34
CA PHE A 62 -1.77 5.45 5.14
C PHE A 62 -0.85 5.51 6.35
N HIS A 63 -1.32 4.91 7.44
CA HIS A 63 -0.55 4.71 8.66
C HIS A 63 0.56 3.66 8.44
N VAL A 64 1.71 3.86 9.06
CA VAL A 64 2.89 2.98 8.99
C VAL A 64 2.59 1.50 9.25
N SER A 65 1.64 1.19 10.14
CA SER A 65 1.22 -0.19 10.44
C SER A 65 0.52 -0.92 9.29
N ASN A 66 0.01 -0.17 8.31
CA ASN A 66 -0.61 -0.70 7.10
C ASN A 66 0.39 -0.85 5.96
N LEU A 67 1.64 -0.41 6.15
CA LEU A 67 2.69 -0.47 5.14
C LEU A 67 3.68 -1.57 5.46
N LYS A 68 4.17 -2.24 4.42
CA LYS A 68 5.24 -3.22 4.52
C LYS A 68 6.32 -2.90 3.50
N LYS A 69 7.59 -2.87 3.92
CA LYS A 69 8.71 -2.63 3.00
C LYS A 69 8.74 -3.70 1.92
N CYS A 70 8.79 -3.29 0.65
CA CYS A 70 8.96 -4.21 -0.46
C CYS A 70 10.46 -4.46 -0.64
N HIS A 71 10.91 -5.68 -0.36
CA HIS A 71 12.23 -6.17 -0.77
C HIS A 71 12.07 -6.82 -2.14
N ALA A 72 11.71 -6.02 -3.15
CA ALA A 72 11.89 -6.49 -4.52
C ALA A 72 13.38 -6.32 -4.81
N ASP A 73 14.14 -7.38 -4.59
CA ASP A 73 15.43 -7.56 -5.26
C ASP A 73 15.15 -7.37 -6.76
N GLU A 74 15.81 -6.38 -7.35
CA GLU A 74 15.81 -6.19 -8.79
C GLU A 74 16.40 -7.47 -9.41
N PRO A 75 15.74 -8.12 -10.39
CA PRO A 75 16.33 -9.28 -11.05
C PRO A 75 17.57 -8.91 -11.86
#